data_AF-A0A2A4MT61-F1
#
_entry.id   AF-A0A2A4MT61-F1
#
_cell.length_a   1.000
_cell.length_b   1.000
_cell.length_c   1.000
_cell.angle_alpha   90.00
_cell.angle_beta   90.00
_cell.angle_gamma   90.00
#
_symmetry.space_group_name_H-M   'P 1'
#
loop_
_entity.id
_entity.type
_entity.pdbx_description
1 polymer ?
#
loop_
_entity_poly.entity_id
_entity_poly.type
_entity_poly.pdbx_seq_one_letter_code
_entity_poly.pdbx_strand_id
1 'polypeptide(L)' 'MSTPATNIKQAVHQLVDKLPETATWDDVAYHIEVRASIERGLADVAAGRVYTTEEVYKHFNLDE' A
#
# COMPACT_ATOMS: atom_id res chain seq x y z
N MET A 1 -9.80 -17.41 -0.28
CA MET A 1 -10.14 -17.28 1.15
C MET A 1 -10.01 -15.80 1.50
N SER A 2 -11.11 -15.12 1.82
CA SER A 2 -11.07 -13.69 2.16
C SER A 2 -10.55 -13.55 3.58
N THR A 3 -9.34 -13.00 3.73
CA THR A 3 -8.79 -12.61 5.03
C THR A 3 -9.81 -11.67 5.70
N PRO A 4 -10.18 -11.87 6.97
CA PRO A 4 -11.05 -10.92 7.66
C PRO A 4 -10.40 -9.54 7.60
N ALA A 5 -11.19 -8.51 7.27
CA ALA A 5 -10.73 -7.13 7.27
C ALA A 5 -10.26 -6.79 8.68
N THR A 6 -8.94 -6.78 8.90
CA THR A 6 -8.35 -6.34 10.16
C THR A 6 -8.85 -4.93 10.44
N ASN A 7 -9.48 -4.71 11.59
CA ASN A 7 -9.89 -3.38 12.02
C ASN A 7 -8.68 -2.44 11.97
N ILE A 8 -8.83 -1.24 11.39
CA ILE A 8 -7.75 -0.25 11.24
C ILE A 8 -7.00 0.01 12.56
N LYS A 9 -7.68 0.02 13.70
CA LYS A 9 -7.04 0.19 15.01
C LYS A 9 -6.09 -0.97 15.32
N GLN A 10 -6.52 -2.20 15.08
CA GLN A 10 -5.70 -3.39 15.30
C GLN A 10 -4.52 -3.43 14.33
N ALA A 11 -4.72 -3.03 13.07
CA ALA A 11 -3.66 -2.96 12.08
C ALA A 11 -2.59 -1.92 12.46
N VAL A 12 -3.01 -0.75 12.95
CA VAL A 12 -2.09 0.28 13.44
C VAL A 12 -1.33 -0.19 14.68
N HIS A 13 -1.99 -0.84 15.64
CA HIS A 13 -1.29 -1.43 16.79
C HIS A 13 -0.22 -2.44 16.35
N GLN A 14 -0.57 -3.39 15.47
CA GLN A 14 0.38 -4.37 14.95
C GLN A 14 1.54 -3.76 14.15
N LEU A 15 1.32 -2.60 13.54
CA LEU A 15 2.36 -1.87 12.83
C LEU A 15 3.33 -1.24 13.83
N VAL A 16 2.80 -0.53 14.82
CA VAL A 16 3.60 0.15 15.86
C VAL A 16 4.38 -0.85 16.71
N ASP A 17 3.78 -1.99 17.06
CA ASP A 17 4.43 -3.07 17.83
C ASP A 17 5.69 -3.65 17.15
N LYS A 18 5.87 -3.42 15.84
CA LYS A 18 7.02 -3.91 15.06
C LYS A 18 8.10 -2.85 14.84
N LEU A 19 7.83 -1.61 15.22
CA LEU A 19 8.81 -0.53 15.08
C LEU A 19 9.90 -0.68 16.14
N PRO A 20 11.15 -0.30 15.83
CA PRO A 20 12.19 -0.21 16.85
C PRO A 20 11.86 0.91 17.85
N GLU A 21 12.32 0.79 19.09
CA GLU A 21 12.19 1.84 20.12
C GLU A 21 12.81 3.19 19.70
N THR A 22 13.73 3.16 18.74
CA THR A 22 14.37 4.36 18.17
C THR A 22 13.58 4.99 17.03
N ALA A 23 12.39 4.45 16.68
CA ALA A 23 11.59 4.95 15.59
C ALA A 23 11.19 6.41 15.80
N THR A 24 11.24 7.17 14.72
CA THR A 24 10.83 8.57 14.68
C THR A 24 9.40 8.70 14.18
N TRP A 25 8.84 9.91 14.27
CA TRP A 25 7.54 10.21 13.68
C TRP A 25 7.53 10.02 12.15
N ASP A 26 8.66 10.25 11.48
CA ASP A 26 8.78 10.05 10.04
C ASP A 26 8.72 8.56 9.68
N ASP A 27 9.31 7.68 10.50
CA ASP A 27 9.21 6.23 10.32
C ASP A 27 7.76 5.74 10.46
N VAL A 28 7.05 6.24 11.49
CA VAL A 28 5.62 5.93 11.69
C VAL A 28 4.80 6.36 10.48
N ALA A 29 4.98 7.60 10.01
CA ALA A 29 4.25 8.13 8.86
C ALA A 29 4.54 7.33 7.59
N TYR A 30 5.81 7.00 7.34
CA TYR A 30 6.23 6.17 6.20
C TYR A 30 5.51 4.82 6.21
N HIS A 31 5.54 4.11 7.33
CA HIS A 31 4.94 2.78 7.43
C HIS A 31 3.41 2.80 7.26
N ILE A 32 2.73 3.82 7.80
CA ILE A 32 1.29 4.02 7.59
C ILE A 32 0.98 4.25 6.11
N GLU A 33 1.72 5.14 5.45
CA GLU A 33 1.48 5.47 4.04
C GLU A 33 1.75 4.27 3.12
N VAL A 34 2.84 3.53 3.36
CA VAL A 34 3.13 2.29 2.62
C VAL A 34 1.97 1.29 2.75
N ARG A 35 1.45 1.10 3.97
CA ARG A 35 0.33 0.18 4.20
C ARG A 35 -0.93 0.64 3.46
N ALA A 36 -1.27 1.91 3.56
CA ALA A 36 -2.43 2.49 2.88
C ALA A 36 -2.29 2.39 1.35
N SER A 37 -1.09 2.61 0.81
CA SER A 37 -0.80 2.48 -0.62
C SER A 37 -1.03 1.06 -1.14
N ILE A 38 -0.60 0.04 -0.38
CA ILE A 38 -0.86 -1.36 -0.71
C ILE A 38 -2.36 -1.65 -0.74
N GLU A 39 -3.13 -1.19 0.26
CA GLU A 39 -4.57 -1.42 0.32
C GLU A 39 -5.32 -0.74 -0.83
N ARG A 40 -4.90 0.47 -1.22
CA ARG A 40 -5.42 1.15 -2.42
C ARG A 40 -5.09 0.37 -3.70
N GLY A 41 -3.84 -0.05 -3.86
CA GLY A 41 -3.42 -0.84 -5.03
C GLY A 41 -4.16 -2.18 -5.16
N LEU A 42 -4.39 -2.88 -4.04
CA LEU A 42 -5.21 -4.10 -4.04
C LEU A 42 -6.66 -3.82 -4.44
N ALA A 43 -7.23 -2.70 -3.98
CA ALA A 43 -8.57 -2.29 -4.38
C ALA A 43 -8.63 -1.88 -5.87
N ASP A 44 -7.58 -1.26 -6.41
CA ASP A 44 -7.46 -0.94 -7.84
C ASP A 44 -7.41 -2.21 -8.68
N VAL A 45 -6.60 -3.21 -8.28
CA VAL A 45 -6.55 -4.53 -8.93
C VAL A 45 -7.92 -5.21 -8.92
N ALA A 46 -8.58 -5.25 -7.76
CA ALA A 46 -9.90 -5.87 -7.63
C ALA A 46 -10.97 -5.17 -8.49
N ALA A 47 -10.83 -3.87 -8.71
CA ALA A 47 -11.72 -3.07 -9.55
C ALA A 47 -11.31 -3.02 -11.03
N GLY A 48 -10.23 -3.70 -11.43
CA GLY A 48 -9.71 -3.68 -12.80
C GLY A 48 -9.09 -2.34 -13.22
N ARG A 49 -8.76 -1.46 -12.26
CA ARG A 49 -8.05 -0.19 -12.51
C ARG A 49 -6.55 -0.44 -12.59
N VAL A 50 -6.13 -1.22 -13.58
CA VAL A 50 -4.73 -1.60 -13.82
C VAL A 50 -4.37 -1.33 -15.27
N TYR A 51 -3.07 -1.14 -15.52
CA TYR A 51 -2.51 -1.08 -16.86
C TYR A 51 -1.67 -2.33 -17.11
N THR A 52 -1.66 -2.83 -18.35
CA THR A 52 -0.60 -3.74 -18.81
C THR A 52 0.72 -3.00 -18.94
N THR A 53 1.82 -3.74 -19.08
CA THR A 53 3.14 -3.13 -19.31
C THR A 53 3.11 -2.22 -20.54
N GLU A 54 2.53 -2.66 -21.65
CA GLU A 54 2.43 -1.87 -22.88
C GLU A 54 1.61 -0.58 -22.65
N GLU A 55 0.51 -0.67 -21.90
CA GLU A 55 -0.31 0.49 -21.57
C GLU A 55 0.42 1.49 -20.67
N VAL A 56 1.25 1.01 -19.72
CA VAL A 56 2.11 1.87 -18.89
C VAL A 56 3.11 2.64 -19.76
N TYR A 57 3.80 1.95 -20.67
CA TYR A 57 4.80 2.58 -21.54
C TYR A 57 4.15 3.67 -22.40
N LYS A 58 3.00 3.37 -23.00
CA LYS A 58 2.22 4.34 -23.77
C LYS A 58 1.72 5.51 -22.92
N HIS A 59 1.29 5.25 -21.68
CA HIS A 59 0.78 6.29 -20.77
C HIS A 59 1.86 7.32 -20.42
N PHE A 60 3.11 6.87 -20.29
CA PHE A 60 4.26 7.72 -19.95
C PHE A 60 5.09 8.15 -21.17
N ASN A 61 4.63 7.89 -22.40
CA ASN A 61 5.36 8.17 -23.64
C ASN A 61 6.77 7.55 -23.66
N LEU A 62 6.86 6.29 -23.22
CA LEU A 62 8.09 5.49 -23.15
C LEU A 62 8.13 4.39 -24.23
N ASP A 63 7.17 4.34 -25.14
CA ASP A 63 6.99 3.32 -26.18
C ASP A 63 7.77 3.60 -27.49
N GLU A 64 8.75 4.50 -27.46
CA GLU A 64 9.64 4.83 -28.58
C GLU A 64 10.91 3.97 -28.65
#